data_AF-D5GDD1-F1
#
_entry.id   AF-D5GDD1-F1
#
_cell.length_a   1.000
_cell.length_b   1.000
_cell.length_c   1.000
_cell.angle_alpha   90.00
_cell.angle_beta   90.00
_cell.angle_gamma   90.00
#
_symmetry.space_group_name_H-M   'P 1'
#
loop_
_entity.id
_entity.type
_entity.pdbx_description
1 polymer ?
#
loop_
_entity_poly.entity_id
_entity_poly.type
_entity_poly.pdbx_seq_one_letter_code
_entity_poly.pdbx_strand_id
1 'polypeptide(L)'
;MARFAGFIDERTQDFEGSAMAYIVDAMGISLGSLFGSPPVTAYIESGAGISEGGITGITAMVTGVCFFISVFFAPIFASIPPWATGSTLIIVGSMMMKAAADINWSYPGDGIPAFVTIMVMPFTYSIAYGLIAGIITYIILNTGAWFIEIASGGRIVPYGKELKDHWTWRIPGGFFPAWVVRIAHGDRKFWKREAYDGQSGGASGASTPQEKVGREPRGAASEDLGVEMGSAGSRVAVGKDEKFVKDG
;
A
#
# COMPACT_ATOMS: atom_id res chain seq x y z
N MET A 1 -3.26 -0.94 -4.05
CA MET A 1 -4.55 -0.21 -4.18
C MET A 1 -4.62 1.06 -3.33
N ALA A 2 -4.50 0.99 -2.00
CA ALA A 2 -4.60 2.19 -1.15
C ALA A 2 -3.69 3.37 -1.59
N ARG A 3 -2.46 3.09 -2.09
CA ARG A 3 -1.53 4.08 -2.69
C ARG A 3 -2.13 4.86 -3.88
N PHE A 4 -2.93 4.20 -4.72
CA PHE A 4 -3.60 4.83 -5.88
C PHE A 4 -4.85 5.63 -5.48
N ALA A 5 -5.45 5.31 -4.33
CA ALA A 5 -6.62 6.00 -3.79
C ALA A 5 -6.27 7.15 -2.83
N GLY A 6 -4.99 7.34 -2.49
CA GLY A 6 -4.53 8.36 -1.54
C GLY A 6 -4.84 8.05 -0.07
N PHE A 7 -5.14 6.80 0.28
CA PHE A 7 -5.57 6.40 1.64
C PHE A 7 -4.46 5.77 2.50
N ILE A 8 -3.20 5.78 2.06
CA ILE A 8 -2.07 5.29 2.88
C ILE A 8 -1.58 6.40 3.80
N ASP A 9 -1.48 6.12 5.11
CA ASP A 9 -0.70 6.92 6.05
C ASP A 9 0.80 6.64 5.81
N GLU A 10 1.55 7.64 5.34
CA GLU A 10 2.97 7.50 5.00
C GLU A 10 3.83 7.01 6.18
N ARG A 11 3.45 7.36 7.42
CA ARG A 11 4.21 6.98 8.62
C ARG A 11 3.97 5.52 9.02
N THR A 12 2.78 4.99 8.75
CA THR A 12 2.33 3.69 9.24
C THR A 12 2.28 2.63 8.12
N GLN A 13 2.33 3.06 6.85
CA GLN A 13 2.13 2.24 5.64
C GLN A 13 0.82 1.42 5.65
N ASP A 14 -0.15 1.87 6.45
CA ASP A 14 -1.44 1.25 6.68
C ASP A 14 -2.56 2.21 6.25
N PHE A 15 -3.78 1.71 6.14
CA PHE A 15 -4.95 2.46 5.69
C PHE A 15 -6.20 2.17 6.53
N GLU A 16 -7.13 3.11 6.56
CA GLU A 16 -8.34 3.01 7.38
C GLU A 16 -9.15 1.75 7.04
N GLY A 17 -9.39 0.88 8.03
CA GLY A 17 -10.15 -0.36 7.86
C GLY A 17 -9.38 -1.50 7.16
N SER A 18 -8.04 -1.48 7.10
CA SER A 18 -7.23 -2.50 6.44
C SER A 18 -7.53 -3.94 6.87
N ALA A 19 -7.76 -4.19 8.17
CA ALA A 19 -8.18 -5.49 8.68
C ALA A 19 -9.49 -6.00 8.04
N MET A 20 -10.48 -5.13 7.82
CA MET A 20 -11.72 -5.49 7.14
C MET A 20 -11.50 -5.71 5.64
N ALA A 21 -10.61 -4.96 5.00
CA ALA A 21 -10.25 -5.18 3.59
C ALA A 21 -9.59 -6.55 3.39
N TYR A 22 -8.62 -6.93 4.23
CA TYR A 22 -7.98 -8.25 4.15
C TYR A 22 -8.94 -9.40 4.46
N ILE A 23 -9.90 -9.22 5.38
CA ILE A 23 -10.94 -10.22 5.65
C ILE A 23 -11.87 -10.39 4.44
N VAL A 24 -12.23 -9.31 3.73
CA VAL A 24 -13.05 -9.40 2.52
C VAL A 24 -12.29 -10.07 1.36
N ASP A 25 -11.01 -9.76 1.17
CA ASP A 25 -10.16 -10.44 0.16
C ASP A 25 -10.01 -11.95 0.49
N ALA A 26 -9.71 -12.30 1.75
CA ALA A 26 -9.62 -13.69 2.20
C ALA A 26 -10.96 -14.45 2.05
N MET A 27 -12.10 -13.81 2.31
CA MET A 27 -13.42 -14.37 2.00
C MET A 27 -13.61 -14.56 0.49
N GLY A 28 -13.21 -13.58 -0.34
CA GLY A 28 -13.25 -13.68 -1.80
C GLY A 28 -12.46 -14.89 -2.34
N ILE A 29 -11.21 -15.05 -1.89
CA ILE A 29 -10.36 -16.21 -2.21
C ILE A 29 -11.03 -17.51 -1.75
N SER A 30 -11.57 -17.53 -0.52
CA SER A 30 -12.22 -18.72 0.04
C SER A 30 -13.44 -19.13 -0.77
N LEU A 31 -14.35 -18.19 -1.09
CA LEU A 31 -15.51 -18.46 -1.94
C LEU A 31 -15.09 -18.88 -3.35
N GLY A 32 -14.09 -18.22 -3.95
CA GLY A 32 -13.55 -18.60 -5.27
C GLY A 32 -13.07 -20.06 -5.28
N SER A 33 -12.27 -20.45 -4.28
CA SER A 33 -11.79 -21.84 -4.18
C SER A 33 -12.89 -22.87 -3.92
N LEU A 34 -13.94 -22.53 -3.16
CA LEU A 34 -15.12 -23.39 -2.95
C LEU A 34 -15.91 -23.64 -4.24
N PHE A 35 -15.94 -22.68 -5.16
CA PHE A 35 -16.54 -22.84 -6.49
C PHE A 35 -15.56 -23.39 -7.56
N GLY A 36 -14.35 -23.78 -7.17
CA GLY A 36 -13.33 -24.31 -8.09
C GLY A 36 -12.68 -23.26 -9.00
N SER A 37 -12.87 -21.96 -8.70
CA SER A 37 -12.20 -20.86 -9.39
C SER A 37 -10.76 -20.70 -8.88
N PRO A 38 -9.81 -20.21 -9.71
CA PRO A 38 -8.55 -19.67 -9.19
C PRO A 38 -8.81 -18.54 -8.16
N PRO A 39 -7.84 -18.28 -7.25
CA PRO A 39 -7.94 -17.21 -6.27
C PRO A 39 -8.23 -15.85 -6.91
N VAL A 40 -9.29 -15.19 -6.45
CA VAL A 40 -9.64 -13.82 -6.85
C VAL A 40 -9.03 -12.84 -5.85
N THR A 41 -8.35 -11.81 -6.33
CA THR A 41 -7.73 -10.76 -5.49
C THR A 41 -7.65 -9.43 -6.26
N ALA A 42 -7.19 -8.36 -5.62
CA ALA A 42 -7.13 -7.03 -6.21
C ALA A 42 -6.00 -6.91 -7.26
N TYR A 43 -6.38 -6.75 -8.54
CA TYR A 43 -5.45 -6.59 -9.66
C TYR A 43 -4.85 -5.18 -9.73
N ILE A 44 -3.53 -5.09 -9.97
CA ILE A 44 -2.80 -3.80 -10.07
C ILE A 44 -3.39 -2.84 -11.13
N GLU A 45 -3.91 -3.40 -12.22
CA GLU A 45 -4.46 -2.66 -13.36
C GLU A 45 -5.73 -1.90 -13.01
N SER A 46 -6.55 -2.42 -12.09
CA SER A 46 -7.73 -1.70 -11.58
C SER A 46 -7.34 -0.42 -10.81
N GLY A 47 -6.06 -0.25 -10.46
CA GLY A 47 -5.50 0.99 -9.95
C GLY A 47 -5.63 2.17 -10.92
N ALA A 48 -5.58 1.92 -12.24
CA ALA A 48 -5.81 2.96 -13.25
C ALA A 48 -7.24 3.51 -13.16
N GLY A 49 -8.25 2.62 -13.04
CA GLY A 49 -9.64 3.03 -12.84
C GLY A 49 -9.87 3.79 -11.53
N ILE A 50 -9.09 3.52 -10.47
CA ILE A 50 -9.10 4.32 -9.24
C ILE A 50 -8.55 5.72 -9.50
N SER A 51 -7.43 5.84 -10.23
CA SER A 51 -6.83 7.13 -10.61
C SER A 51 -7.70 7.97 -11.56
N GLU A 52 -8.56 7.35 -12.36
CA GLU A 52 -9.58 8.02 -13.18
C GLU A 52 -10.83 8.47 -12.37
N GLY A 53 -10.85 8.26 -11.05
CA GLY A 53 -11.93 8.66 -10.15
C GLY A 53 -12.84 7.53 -9.68
N GLY A 54 -12.55 6.28 -10.05
CA GLY A 54 -13.28 5.07 -9.65
C GLY A 54 -13.07 4.63 -8.21
N ILE A 55 -12.92 5.57 -7.28
CA ILE A 55 -12.62 5.35 -5.84
C ILE A 55 -13.79 4.71 -5.04
N THR A 56 -14.98 4.58 -5.63
CA THR A 56 -16.16 4.02 -4.97
C THR A 56 -16.37 2.54 -5.32
N GLY A 57 -16.87 1.73 -4.37
CA GLY A 57 -17.18 0.33 -4.62
C GLY A 57 -18.26 0.07 -5.69
N ILE A 58 -18.95 1.11 -6.16
CA ILE A 58 -19.95 1.02 -7.24
C ILE A 58 -19.27 0.60 -8.55
N THR A 59 -18.04 1.07 -8.83
CA THR A 59 -17.30 0.68 -10.05
C THR A 59 -16.98 -0.82 -10.07
N ALA A 60 -16.61 -1.38 -8.92
CA ALA A 60 -16.39 -2.82 -8.75
C ALA A 60 -17.70 -3.62 -8.91
N MET A 61 -18.82 -3.13 -8.37
CA MET A 61 -20.14 -3.77 -8.57
C MET A 61 -20.57 -3.77 -10.04
N VAL A 62 -20.47 -2.63 -10.73
CA VAL A 62 -20.80 -2.52 -12.16
C VAL A 62 -19.90 -3.42 -12.99
N THR A 63 -18.59 -3.42 -12.73
CA THR A 63 -17.62 -4.31 -13.38
C THR A 63 -17.99 -5.78 -13.17
N GLY A 64 -18.35 -6.17 -11.95
CA GLY A 64 -18.80 -7.53 -11.63
C GLY A 64 -20.08 -7.95 -12.37
N VAL A 65 -21.06 -7.05 -12.49
CA VAL A 65 -22.29 -7.29 -13.28
C VAL A 65 -21.97 -7.39 -14.78
N CYS A 66 -21.08 -6.55 -15.31
CA CYS A 66 -20.62 -6.64 -16.69
C CYS A 66 -19.89 -7.96 -16.98
N PHE A 67 -19.04 -8.45 -16.06
CA PHE A 67 -18.42 -9.78 -16.16
C PHE A 67 -19.45 -10.92 -16.05
N PHE A 68 -20.46 -10.80 -15.20
CA PHE A 68 -21.54 -11.79 -15.13
C PHE A 68 -22.32 -11.88 -16.46
N ILE A 69 -22.59 -10.74 -17.09
CA ILE A 69 -23.18 -10.70 -18.43
C ILE A 69 -22.20 -11.27 -19.48
N SER A 70 -20.90 -11.01 -19.37
CA SER A 70 -19.90 -11.51 -20.32
C SER A 70 -19.75 -13.03 -20.32
N VAL A 71 -20.13 -13.73 -19.24
CA VAL A 71 -20.17 -15.21 -19.22
C VAL A 71 -21.09 -15.79 -20.29
N PHE A 72 -22.19 -15.12 -20.64
CA PHE A 72 -23.06 -15.56 -21.75
C PHE A 72 -22.38 -15.40 -23.13
N PHE A 73 -21.37 -14.55 -23.22
CA PHE A 73 -20.54 -14.35 -24.41
C PHE A 73 -19.23 -15.18 -24.39
N ALA A 74 -18.99 -15.98 -23.33
CA ALA A 74 -17.86 -16.91 -23.24
C ALA A 74 -17.59 -17.76 -24.49
N PRO A 75 -18.59 -18.37 -25.18
CA PRO A 75 -18.32 -19.13 -26.41
C PRO A 75 -17.76 -18.28 -27.56
N ILE A 76 -18.00 -16.97 -27.58
CA ILE A 76 -17.39 -16.06 -28.57
C ILE A 76 -15.94 -15.78 -28.18
N PHE A 77 -15.64 -15.53 -26.90
CA PHE A 77 -14.28 -15.34 -26.43
C PHE A 77 -13.40 -16.60 -26.58
N ALA A 78 -13.99 -17.80 -26.51
CA ALA A 78 -13.29 -19.06 -26.78
C ALA A 78 -12.78 -19.21 -28.24
N SER A 79 -13.24 -18.37 -29.17
CA SER A 79 -12.73 -18.33 -30.55
C SER A 79 -11.48 -17.46 -30.72
N ILE A 80 -11.07 -16.71 -29.69
CA ILE A 80 -9.89 -15.84 -29.74
C ILE A 80 -8.60 -16.69 -29.72
N PRO A 81 -7.68 -16.52 -30.68
CA PRO A 81 -6.46 -17.31 -30.72
C PRO A 81 -5.54 -17.08 -29.50
N PRO A 82 -4.88 -18.13 -28.95
CA PRO A 82 -4.02 -18.00 -27.77
C PRO A 82 -2.82 -17.06 -27.93
N TRP A 83 -2.36 -16.81 -29.16
CA TRP A 83 -1.26 -15.87 -29.42
C TRP A 83 -1.65 -14.40 -29.18
N ALA A 84 -2.95 -14.07 -29.15
CA ALA A 84 -3.42 -12.71 -28.89
C ALA A 84 -3.36 -12.31 -27.40
N THR A 85 -3.39 -13.26 -26.47
CA THR A 85 -3.33 -12.96 -25.02
C THR A 85 -1.90 -12.81 -24.50
N GLY A 86 -0.91 -13.35 -25.21
CA GLY A 86 0.49 -13.30 -24.81
C GLY A 86 1.07 -11.88 -24.71
N SER A 87 0.72 -10.98 -25.64
CA SER A 87 1.14 -9.57 -25.60
C SER A 87 0.61 -8.84 -24.37
N THR A 88 -0.65 -9.09 -23.99
CA THR A 88 -1.26 -8.53 -22.78
C THR A 88 -0.50 -8.99 -21.54
N LEU A 89 -0.20 -10.29 -21.40
CA LEU A 89 0.55 -10.83 -20.26
C LEU A 89 1.94 -10.21 -20.10
N ILE A 90 2.63 -9.89 -21.21
CA ILE A 90 3.93 -9.19 -21.17
C ILE A 90 3.77 -7.77 -20.61
N ILE A 91 2.72 -7.05 -21.03
CA ILE A 91 2.43 -5.70 -20.52
C ILE A 91 2.09 -5.76 -19.03
N VAL A 92 1.17 -6.65 -18.61
CA VAL A 92 0.80 -6.83 -17.19
C VAL A 92 2.04 -7.13 -16.34
N GLY A 93 2.89 -8.06 -16.80
CA GLY A 93 4.15 -8.41 -16.14
C GLY A 93 5.09 -7.21 -16.01
N SER A 94 5.22 -6.38 -17.05
CA SER A 94 6.04 -5.15 -16.99
C SER A 94 5.50 -4.13 -15.98
N MET A 95 4.18 -4.03 -15.81
CA MET A 95 3.55 -3.15 -14.81
C MET A 95 3.77 -3.68 -13.39
N MET A 96 3.70 -5.00 -13.19
CA MET A 96 3.97 -5.64 -11.90
C MET A 96 5.46 -5.53 -11.49
N MET A 97 6.39 -5.61 -12.44
CA MET A 97 7.83 -5.44 -12.16
C MET A 97 8.18 -4.08 -11.53
N LYS A 98 7.35 -3.05 -11.67
CA LYS A 98 7.55 -1.76 -11.00
C LYS A 98 7.56 -1.89 -9.47
N ALA A 99 6.84 -2.86 -8.91
CA ALA A 99 6.85 -3.11 -7.46
C ALA A 99 8.21 -3.63 -6.95
N ALA A 100 9.05 -4.22 -7.81
CA ALA A 100 10.41 -4.63 -7.44
C ALA A 100 11.35 -3.44 -7.21
N ALA A 101 10.99 -2.23 -7.67
CA ALA A 101 11.75 -1.01 -7.42
C ALA A 101 11.45 -0.38 -6.03
N ASP A 102 10.28 -0.66 -5.44
CA ASP A 102 9.93 -0.25 -4.07
C ASP A 102 10.61 -1.13 -3.00
N ILE A 103 11.38 -2.17 -3.40
CA ILE A 103 12.13 -3.04 -2.48
C ILE A 103 13.37 -2.32 -1.96
N ASN A 104 13.66 -2.49 -0.67
CA ASN A 104 14.83 -1.91 -0.01
C ASN A 104 16.13 -2.65 -0.38
N TRP A 105 16.68 -2.30 -1.54
CA TRP A 105 17.97 -2.81 -2.03
C TRP A 105 19.18 -2.30 -1.23
N SER A 106 19.00 -1.30 -0.36
CA SER A 106 20.07 -0.71 0.45
C SER A 106 20.50 -1.63 1.60
N TYR A 107 19.60 -2.48 2.10
CA TYR A 107 19.89 -3.44 3.15
C TYR A 107 20.03 -4.87 2.58
N PRO A 108 21.22 -5.51 2.65
CA PRO A 108 21.43 -6.82 2.05
C PRO A 108 20.59 -7.94 2.70
N GLY A 109 20.15 -7.77 3.95
CA GLY A 109 19.27 -8.72 4.62
C GLY A 109 17.86 -8.82 4.03
N ASP A 110 17.40 -7.78 3.32
CA ASP A 110 16.08 -7.74 2.68
C ASP A 110 16.22 -7.87 1.14
N GLY A 111 17.27 -7.26 0.56
CA GLY A 111 17.57 -7.35 -0.88
C GLY A 111 18.00 -8.75 -1.37
N ILE A 112 18.78 -9.50 -0.59
CA ILE A 112 19.19 -10.86 -1.00
C ILE A 112 18.00 -11.83 -1.05
N PRO A 113 17.12 -11.91 -0.04
CA PRO A 113 15.89 -12.73 -0.13
C PRO A 113 14.98 -12.32 -1.29
N ALA A 114 14.82 -11.02 -1.55
CA ALA A 114 14.05 -10.53 -2.69
C ALA A 114 14.62 -11.03 -4.03
N PHE A 115 15.94 -10.90 -4.23
CA PHE A 115 16.62 -11.40 -5.43
C PHE A 115 16.46 -12.92 -5.61
N VAL A 116 16.67 -13.70 -4.54
CA VAL A 116 16.48 -15.16 -4.57
C VAL A 116 15.03 -15.51 -4.94
N THR A 117 14.04 -14.81 -4.38
CA THR A 117 12.62 -15.02 -4.70
C THR A 117 12.35 -14.83 -6.19
N ILE A 118 12.79 -13.69 -6.75
CA ILE A 118 12.56 -13.32 -8.16
C ILE A 118 13.25 -14.30 -9.12
N MET A 119 14.45 -14.77 -8.80
CA MET A 119 15.19 -15.74 -9.64
C MET A 119 14.65 -17.17 -9.54
N VAL A 120 14.29 -17.66 -8.35
CA VAL A 120 13.89 -19.06 -8.17
C VAL A 120 12.51 -19.37 -8.77
N MET A 121 11.58 -18.40 -8.83
CA MET A 121 10.26 -18.59 -9.43
C MET A 121 10.32 -19.09 -10.90
N PRO A 122 10.99 -18.42 -11.86
CA PRO A 122 11.10 -18.90 -13.23
C PRO A 122 11.94 -20.17 -13.36
N PHE A 123 13.03 -20.34 -12.57
CA PHE A 123 13.86 -21.55 -12.65
C PHE A 123 13.12 -22.82 -12.18
N THR A 124 12.21 -22.69 -11.21
CA THR A 124 11.43 -23.83 -10.68
C THR A 124 10.07 -24.00 -11.36
N TYR A 125 9.71 -23.10 -12.28
CA TYR A 125 8.36 -22.98 -12.87
C TYR A 125 7.23 -22.97 -11.81
N SER A 126 7.53 -22.48 -10.60
CA SER A 126 6.64 -22.58 -9.44
C SER A 126 6.77 -21.36 -8.53
N ILE A 127 5.69 -20.59 -8.43
CA ILE A 127 5.59 -19.45 -7.52
C ILE A 127 5.79 -19.90 -6.06
N ALA A 128 5.25 -21.06 -5.69
CA ALA A 128 5.34 -21.60 -4.33
C ALA A 128 6.79 -21.92 -3.93
N TYR A 129 7.57 -22.61 -4.79
CA TYR A 129 8.97 -22.90 -4.48
C TYR A 129 9.84 -21.64 -4.44
N GLY A 130 9.58 -20.66 -5.30
CA GLY A 130 10.23 -19.35 -5.24
C GLY A 130 9.97 -18.59 -3.92
N LEU A 131 8.71 -18.53 -3.47
CA LEU A 131 8.35 -17.93 -2.19
C LEU A 131 8.99 -18.65 -0.99
N ILE A 132 8.99 -19.99 -0.99
CA ILE A 132 9.62 -20.79 0.09
C ILE A 132 11.13 -20.52 0.16
N ALA A 133 11.82 -20.50 -0.99
CA ALA A 133 13.25 -20.19 -1.04
C ALA A 133 13.56 -18.76 -0.53
N GLY A 134 12.73 -17.78 -0.92
CA GLY A 134 12.79 -16.40 -0.41
C GLY A 134 12.65 -16.31 1.10
N ILE A 135 11.59 -16.89 1.65
CA ILE A 135 11.29 -16.87 3.09
C ILE A 135 12.39 -17.56 3.89
N ILE A 136 12.89 -18.72 3.43
CA ILE A 136 14.00 -19.42 4.08
C ILE A 136 15.27 -18.55 4.07
N THR A 137 15.57 -17.89 2.94
CA THR A 137 16.73 -16.98 2.84
C THR A 137 16.61 -15.80 3.80
N TYR A 138 15.42 -15.20 3.90
CA TYR A 138 15.15 -14.11 4.85
C TYR A 138 15.33 -14.55 6.30
N ILE A 139 14.76 -15.70 6.67
CA ILE A 139 14.90 -16.26 8.03
C ILE A 139 16.37 -16.52 8.34
N ILE A 140 17.11 -17.19 7.46
CA ILE A 140 18.53 -17.50 7.70
C ILE A 140 19.37 -16.23 7.88
N LEU A 141 19.20 -15.22 7.01
CA LEU A 141 19.97 -13.97 7.10
C LEU A 141 19.59 -13.15 8.32
N ASN A 142 18.30 -12.93 8.57
CA ASN A 142 17.84 -12.08 9.67
C ASN A 142 18.01 -12.76 11.05
N THR A 143 17.71 -14.05 11.17
CA THR A 143 17.94 -14.80 12.43
C THR A 143 19.43 -15.04 12.66
N GLY A 144 20.24 -15.27 11.62
CA GLY A 144 21.69 -15.36 11.72
C GLY A 144 22.32 -14.04 12.20
N ALA A 145 21.93 -12.91 11.61
CA ALA A 145 22.31 -11.58 12.04
C ALA A 145 21.98 -11.31 13.52
N TRP A 146 20.75 -11.65 13.93
CA TRP A 146 20.29 -11.51 15.32
C TRP A 146 21.04 -12.42 16.30
N PHE A 147 21.34 -13.67 15.91
CA PHE A 147 22.10 -14.61 16.74
C PHE A 147 23.55 -14.16 16.93
N ILE A 148 24.19 -13.61 15.90
CA ILE A 148 25.54 -13.03 15.97
C ILE A 148 25.55 -11.83 16.95
N GLU A 149 24.54 -10.96 16.90
CA GLU A 149 24.41 -9.81 17.82
C GLU A 149 24.29 -10.26 19.29
N ILE A 150 23.50 -11.29 19.56
CA ILE A 150 23.37 -11.94 20.88
C ILE A 150 24.68 -12.59 21.33
N ALA A 151 25.33 -13.37 20.47
CA ALA A 151 26.59 -14.04 20.78
C ALA A 151 27.77 -13.06 20.96
N SER A 152 27.70 -11.90 20.29
CA SER A 152 28.71 -10.83 20.37
C SER A 152 28.43 -9.80 21.47
N GLY A 153 27.32 -9.93 22.21
CA GLY A 153 26.96 -8.99 23.29
C GLY A 153 26.84 -7.53 22.82
N GLY A 154 26.40 -7.31 21.57
CA GLY A 154 26.30 -5.98 20.96
C GLY A 154 27.61 -5.38 20.42
N ARG A 155 28.73 -6.12 20.42
CA ARG A 155 30.03 -5.60 19.92
C ARG A 155 30.17 -5.66 18.39
N ILE A 156 29.41 -6.52 17.72
CA ILE A 156 29.32 -6.62 16.26
C ILE A 156 27.85 -6.45 15.88
N VAL A 157 27.54 -5.30 15.27
CA VAL A 157 26.24 -5.04 14.64
C VAL A 157 26.42 -5.24 13.14
N PRO A 158 25.60 -6.06 12.46
CA PRO A 158 25.71 -6.25 11.02
C PRO A 158 25.47 -4.93 10.26
N TYR A 159 26.30 -4.70 9.24
CA TYR A 159 26.39 -3.44 8.51
C TYR A 159 25.05 -3.03 7.88
N GLY A 160 24.65 -1.76 8.04
CA GLY A 160 23.42 -1.20 7.47
C GLY A 160 22.13 -1.51 8.24
N LYS A 161 22.19 -1.92 9.52
CA LYS A 161 20.99 -2.25 10.32
C LYS A 161 20.03 -1.05 10.47
N GLU A 162 20.53 0.18 10.44
CA GLU A 162 19.74 1.42 10.40
C GLU A 162 18.92 1.61 9.11
N LEU A 163 19.30 0.94 8.02
CA LEU A 163 18.57 0.97 6.75
C LEU A 163 17.43 -0.04 6.69
N LYS A 164 17.29 -0.93 7.67
CA LYS A 164 16.26 -1.98 7.66
C LYS A 164 14.86 -1.37 7.84
N ASP A 165 13.88 -1.86 7.07
CA ASP A 165 12.49 -1.44 7.24
C ASP A 165 11.94 -1.85 8.62
N HIS A 166 11.48 -0.85 9.37
CA HIS A 166 11.07 -1.02 10.76
C HIS A 166 9.65 -1.59 10.86
N TRP A 167 9.57 -2.92 10.82
CA TRP A 167 8.29 -3.62 10.98
C TRP A 167 7.80 -3.57 12.44
N THR A 168 6.53 -3.20 12.65
CA THR A 168 5.92 -3.06 13.98
C THR A 168 4.92 -4.19 14.26
N TRP A 169 5.04 -4.85 15.43
CA TRP A 169 4.10 -5.91 15.87
C TRP A 169 2.77 -5.34 16.41
N ARG A 170 2.70 -4.03 16.70
CA ARG A 170 1.48 -3.38 17.21
C ARG A 170 0.68 -2.74 16.09
N ILE A 171 -0.30 -3.48 15.58
CA ILE A 171 -1.34 -2.95 14.71
C ILE A 171 -2.21 -1.96 15.52
N PRO A 172 -2.27 -0.66 15.17
CA PRO A 172 -3.13 0.31 15.84
C PRO A 172 -4.60 0.05 15.46
N GLY A 173 -5.29 -0.73 16.30
CA GLY A 173 -6.66 -1.22 16.07
C GLY A 173 -6.91 -2.61 16.64
N GLY A 174 -5.85 -3.39 16.88
CA GLY A 174 -5.93 -4.77 17.35
C GLY A 174 -6.12 -5.79 16.23
N PHE A 175 -5.97 -7.08 16.57
CA PHE A 175 -5.98 -8.17 15.59
C PHE A 175 -7.38 -8.54 15.06
N PHE A 176 -8.43 -8.22 15.82
CA PHE A 176 -9.82 -8.56 15.48
C PHE A 176 -10.58 -7.29 15.05
N PRO A 177 -11.49 -7.38 14.06
CA PRO A 177 -12.38 -6.28 13.73
C PRO A 177 -13.13 -5.78 14.96
N ALA A 178 -13.34 -4.47 15.09
CA ALA A 178 -14.01 -3.94 16.28
C ALA A 178 -15.44 -4.48 16.42
N TRP A 179 -16.11 -4.90 15.33
CA TRP A 179 -17.40 -5.59 15.43
C TRP A 179 -17.29 -6.99 16.09
N VAL A 180 -16.22 -7.74 15.88
CA VAL A 180 -15.96 -9.03 16.57
C VAL A 180 -15.69 -8.78 18.04
N VAL A 181 -14.83 -7.80 18.36
CA VAL A 181 -14.55 -7.40 19.75
C VAL A 181 -15.81 -6.89 20.45
N ARG A 182 -16.67 -6.14 19.75
CA ARG A 182 -17.91 -5.56 20.27
C ARG A 182 -19.04 -6.59 20.42
N ILE A 183 -19.08 -7.63 19.57
CA ILE A 183 -19.90 -8.84 19.80
C ILE A 183 -19.43 -9.60 21.05
N ALA A 184 -18.10 -9.79 21.22
CA ALA A 184 -17.55 -10.41 22.42
C ALA A 184 -17.85 -9.63 23.71
N HIS A 185 -17.99 -8.29 23.61
CA HIS A 185 -18.42 -7.42 24.71
C HIS A 185 -19.96 -7.22 24.81
N GLY A 186 -20.76 -7.88 23.97
CA GLY A 186 -22.23 -7.86 24.06
C GLY A 186 -22.94 -6.56 23.62
N ASP A 187 -22.24 -5.66 22.93
CA ASP A 187 -22.69 -4.29 22.70
C ASP A 187 -23.55 -4.16 21.42
N ARG A 188 -24.85 -3.83 21.56
CA ARG A 188 -25.81 -3.84 20.42
C ARG A 188 -25.67 -2.67 19.43
N LYS A 189 -24.60 -1.88 19.49
CA LYS A 189 -24.37 -0.69 18.63
C LYS A 189 -23.39 -1.02 17.50
N PHE A 190 -23.80 -1.92 16.60
CA PHE A 190 -22.96 -2.48 15.55
C PHE A 190 -22.78 -1.59 14.30
N TRP A 191 -23.58 -0.53 14.13
CA TRP A 191 -23.62 0.30 12.91
C TRP A 191 -22.70 1.54 12.90
N LYS A 192 -22.00 1.87 14.00
CA LYS A 192 -21.10 3.03 13.98
C LYS A 192 -19.81 2.67 13.24
N ARG A 193 -19.52 3.39 12.14
CA ARG A 193 -18.18 3.44 11.55
C ARG A 193 -17.21 3.90 12.64
N GLU A 194 -16.06 3.25 12.67
CA GLU A 194 -14.95 3.62 13.54
C GLU A 194 -14.48 5.02 13.15
N ALA A 195 -14.16 5.85 14.15
CA ALA A 195 -13.24 6.95 13.95
C ALA A 195 -11.87 6.39 14.35
N TYR A 196 -10.89 6.44 13.45
CA TYR A 196 -9.50 6.15 13.80
C TYR A 196 -8.95 7.30 14.65
N ASP A 197 -9.26 7.27 15.95
CA ASP A 197 -8.72 8.21 16.94
C ASP A 197 -7.23 7.92 17.13
N GLY A 198 -6.39 8.58 16.34
CA GLY A 198 -4.92 8.53 16.42
C GLY A 198 -4.32 9.19 17.66
N GLN A 199 -4.97 9.09 18.82
CA GLN A 199 -4.62 9.84 20.03
C GLN A 199 -4.01 8.94 21.11
N SER A 200 -2.69 9.04 21.24
CA SER A 200 -1.88 8.26 22.18
C SER A 200 -1.80 8.90 23.57
N GLY A 201 -2.19 8.15 24.60
CA GLY A 201 -1.55 8.18 25.93
C GLY A 201 -2.09 9.14 27.01
N GLY A 202 -1.93 8.72 28.27
CA GLY A 202 -2.03 9.57 29.46
C GLY A 202 -3.32 9.39 30.27
N ALA A 203 -3.19 8.98 31.54
CA ALA A 203 -4.31 8.82 32.46
C ALA A 203 -4.50 10.03 33.39
N SER A 204 -5.76 10.24 33.83
CA SER A 204 -6.20 10.96 35.04
C SER A 204 -5.79 12.43 35.27
N GLY A 205 -6.78 13.35 35.35
CA GLY A 205 -6.55 14.67 35.96
C GLY A 205 -7.58 15.79 35.73
N ALA A 206 -8.76 15.69 36.37
CA ALA A 206 -9.61 16.79 36.87
C ALA A 206 -9.97 18.08 36.03
N SER A 207 -11.28 18.38 36.05
CA SER A 207 -11.91 19.70 36.32
C SER A 207 -12.07 20.81 35.24
N THR A 208 -13.28 20.84 34.64
CA THR A 208 -14.23 21.99 34.52
C THR A 208 -13.99 23.14 33.47
N PRO A 209 -15.00 23.98 33.10
CA PRO A 209 -15.32 24.16 31.67
C PRO A 209 -15.62 25.60 31.17
N GLN A 210 -15.20 25.94 29.96
CA GLN A 210 -15.66 27.13 29.20
C GLN A 210 -15.50 26.90 27.68
N GLU A 211 -16.27 27.52 26.78
CA GLU A 211 -17.53 28.27 26.87
C GLU A 211 -18.22 28.21 25.48
N LYS A 212 -19.56 28.26 25.41
CA LYS A 212 -20.28 28.33 24.13
C LYS A 212 -20.42 29.79 23.67
N VAL A 213 -19.84 30.12 22.52
CA VAL A 213 -20.29 31.27 21.70
C VAL A 213 -20.70 30.75 20.33
N GLY A 214 -21.91 31.12 19.89
CA GLY A 214 -22.53 30.56 18.69
C GLY A 214 -22.47 31.47 17.46
N ARG A 215 -22.85 30.89 16.31
CA ARG A 215 -23.70 31.43 15.21
C ARG A 215 -23.66 32.97 14.98
N GLU A 216 -23.44 33.46 13.76
CA GLU A 216 -24.29 33.22 12.58
C GLU A 216 -23.59 33.46 11.21
N PRO A 217 -24.22 33.08 10.07
CA PRO A 217 -23.59 33.04 8.74
C PRO A 217 -23.89 34.28 7.87
N ARG A 218 -23.09 34.50 6.82
CA ARG A 218 -23.50 35.23 5.60
C ARG A 218 -22.85 34.61 4.36
N GLY A 219 -23.62 34.55 3.27
CA GLY A 219 -23.13 34.25 1.93
C GLY A 219 -23.43 35.40 0.96
N ALA A 220 -22.90 35.27 -0.26
CA ALA A 220 -23.15 36.06 -1.47
C ALA A 220 -22.82 37.57 -1.46
N ALA A 221 -21.86 37.99 -2.31
CA ALA A 221 -22.08 38.82 -3.51
C ALA A 221 -20.78 39.41 -4.11
N SER A 222 -20.81 39.74 -5.41
CA SER A 222 -19.80 40.45 -6.26
C SER A 222 -18.40 39.81 -6.36
N GLU A 223 -17.86 39.41 -7.51
CA GLU A 223 -17.80 39.96 -8.89
C GLU A 223 -16.91 41.21 -9.07
N ASP A 224 -15.90 40.98 -9.93
CA ASP A 224 -15.13 41.87 -10.81
C ASP A 224 -14.23 43.03 -10.33
N LEU A 225 -13.07 43.07 -11.01
CA LEU A 225 -12.00 44.07 -11.17
C LEU A 225 -10.65 43.65 -10.54
N GLY A 226 -9.54 43.63 -11.28
CA GLY A 226 -9.34 43.95 -12.70
C GLY A 226 -7.99 43.47 -13.23
N VAL A 227 -7.81 43.58 -14.55
CA VAL A 227 -6.59 43.16 -15.27
C VAL A 227 -5.55 44.29 -15.23
N GLU A 228 -4.32 43.99 -14.80
CA GLU A 228 -3.13 44.73 -15.21
C GLU A 228 -2.02 43.77 -15.67
N MET A 229 -1.37 44.14 -16.77
CA MET A 229 -0.32 43.38 -17.47
C MET A 229 0.83 44.35 -17.73
N GLY A 230 2.00 44.15 -17.11
CA GLY A 230 2.88 45.31 -16.86
C GLY A 230 4.39 45.13 -16.62
N SER A 231 5.06 44.18 -17.28
CA SER A 231 6.49 44.28 -17.68
C SER A 231 7.63 44.36 -16.62
N ALA A 232 8.81 43.87 -17.05
CA ALA A 232 10.15 43.97 -16.44
C ALA A 232 10.38 43.33 -15.05
N GLY A 233 11.49 42.62 -14.77
CA GLY A 233 12.63 42.27 -15.60
C GLY A 233 13.95 42.37 -14.84
N SER A 234 14.74 41.28 -14.79
CA SER A 234 16.08 41.19 -14.17
C SER A 234 16.09 41.29 -12.63
N ARG A 235 16.74 40.40 -11.86
CA ARG A 235 18.15 39.99 -11.96
C ARG A 235 18.39 38.60 -11.36
N VAL A 236 19.01 37.72 -12.14
CA VAL A 236 19.77 36.59 -11.60
C VAL A 236 21.15 37.12 -11.19
N ALA A 237 21.49 36.99 -9.90
CA ALA A 237 22.82 37.34 -9.39
C ALA A 237 23.70 36.08 -9.31
N VAL A 238 24.59 35.92 -10.30
CA VAL A 238 25.68 34.96 -10.30
C VAL A 238 26.88 35.55 -9.54
N GLY A 239 27.57 34.73 -8.75
CA GLY A 239 28.96 34.99 -8.34
C GLY A 239 29.33 34.49 -6.94
N LYS A 240 30.55 33.99 -6.68
CA LYS A 240 31.65 33.76 -7.64
C LYS A 240 32.73 32.83 -7.05
N ASP A 241 33.27 31.97 -7.91
CA ASP A 241 34.59 31.28 -7.98
C ASP A 241 35.47 31.04 -6.75
N GLU A 242 36.08 29.83 -6.67
CA GLU A 242 37.54 29.56 -6.68
C GLU A 242 37.82 28.08 -6.28
N LYS A 243 38.76 27.29 -6.86
CA LYS A 243 39.75 27.50 -7.95
C LYS A 243 39.83 26.27 -8.88
N PHE A 244 40.38 26.49 -10.07
CA PHE A 244 40.91 25.49 -11.03
C PHE A 244 42.34 25.00 -10.64
N VAL A 245 43.02 24.22 -11.53
CA VAL A 245 44.46 23.82 -11.49
C VAL A 245 44.75 22.58 -10.61
N LYS A 246 45.52 21.52 -10.95
CA LYS A 246 46.18 20.92 -12.16
C LYS A 246 46.35 19.40 -11.81
N ASP A 247 46.87 18.43 -12.59
CA ASP A 247 47.56 18.34 -13.89
C ASP A 247 47.43 16.89 -14.44
N GLY A 248 47.84 16.61 -15.70
CA GLY A 248 48.20 15.25 -16.18
C GLY A 248 47.41 14.68 -17.36
#